data_AF-A0A151S727-F1
#
_entry.id   AF-A0A151S727-F1
#
_cell.length_a   1.000
_cell.length_b   1.000
_cell.length_c   1.000
_cell.angle_alpha   90.00
_cell.angle_beta   90.00
_cell.angle_gamma   90.00
#
_symmetry.space_group_name_H-M   'P 1'
#
loop_
_entity.id
_entity.type
_entity.pdbx_description
1 polymer ?
#
loop_
_entity_poly.entity_id
_entity_poly.type
_entity_poly.pdbx_seq_one_letter_code
_entity_poly.pdbx_strand_id
1 'polypeptide(L)'
;MLESLPPPPSAAVVGVDSVSSEHSVGPTAGVDRGKSVVSEEMGGGGGKKAERRRRNKIPVGASSRASFKGETVSLVKKALAPEQLAELAIVDPKRVKRILANRQSAAKSKERKMRHMRELQKKVQLLKIQTTEKATTVTMLQVYVFLFNLSSGNLSVNEYFNFSINII
;
A
#
# COMPACT_ATOMS: atom_id res chain seq x y z
N MET A 1 35.57 26.71 31.24
CA MET A 1 34.37 25.86 31.05
C MET A 1 34.76 24.68 30.19
N LEU A 2 34.93 23.49 30.76
CA LEU A 2 35.14 22.25 30.00
C LEU A 2 34.02 21.26 30.41
N GLU A 3 33.05 21.04 29.53
CA GLU A 3 32.02 20.01 29.65
C GLU A 3 32.59 18.66 29.23
N SER A 4 32.56 17.66 30.12
CA SER A 4 32.97 16.29 29.84
C SER A 4 31.82 15.51 29.17
N LEU A 5 32.08 14.90 28.02
CA LEU A 5 31.16 14.02 27.30
C LEU A 5 30.87 12.71 28.08
N PRO A 6 29.68 12.10 27.93
CA PRO A 6 29.34 10.83 28.57
C PRO A 6 29.99 9.61 27.88
N PRO A 7 30.27 8.52 28.63
CA PRO A 7 30.91 7.31 28.09
C PRO A 7 29.95 6.43 27.27
N PRO A 8 30.47 5.59 26.34
CA PRO A 8 29.65 4.72 25.50
C PRO A 8 29.08 3.50 26.28
N PRO A 9 27.95 2.93 25.82
CA PRO A 9 27.33 1.78 26.49
C PRO A 9 28.14 0.49 26.31
N SER A 10 28.35 -0.19 27.43
CA SER A 10 29.06 -1.47 27.56
C SER A 10 28.31 -2.61 26.85
N ALA A 11 29.04 -3.43 26.08
CA ALA A 11 28.51 -4.59 25.37
C ALA A 11 27.92 -5.61 26.37
N ALA A 12 26.60 -5.78 26.34
CA ALA A 12 25.92 -6.82 27.10
C ALA A 12 26.16 -8.19 26.45
N VAL A 13 26.89 -9.01 27.20
CA VAL A 13 27.06 -10.46 27.02
C VAL A 13 25.69 -11.16 26.92
N VAL A 14 25.50 -11.93 25.84
CA VAL A 14 24.31 -12.76 25.63
C VAL A 14 24.43 -14.02 26.49
N GLY A 15 23.59 -14.11 27.53
CA GLY A 15 23.39 -15.32 28.32
C GLY A 15 22.58 -16.35 27.55
N VAL A 16 23.06 -17.59 27.56
CA VAL A 16 22.43 -18.78 26.98
C VAL A 16 21.70 -19.51 28.11
N ASP A 17 20.37 -19.56 28.06
CA ASP A 17 19.56 -20.42 28.93
C ASP A 17 19.11 -21.68 28.17
N SER A 18 19.44 -22.83 28.76
CA SER A 18 19.00 -24.17 28.39
C SER A 18 17.80 -24.58 29.24
N VAL A 19 16.67 -24.99 28.64
CA VAL A 19 15.87 -26.16 29.10
C VAL A 19 14.77 -26.58 28.09
N SER A 20 14.84 -27.85 27.69
CA SER A 20 13.79 -28.89 27.55
C SER A 20 12.46 -28.67 26.79
N SER A 21 12.19 -29.51 25.77
CA SER A 21 11.13 -30.55 25.79
C SER A 21 10.87 -31.12 24.38
N GLU A 22 10.72 -32.45 24.29
CA GLU A 22 10.60 -33.26 23.07
C GLU A 22 9.23 -33.18 22.38
N HIS A 23 9.19 -33.24 21.05
CA HIS A 23 8.28 -34.16 20.35
C HIS A 23 8.73 -34.50 18.93
N SER A 24 8.57 -35.78 18.62
CA SER A 24 9.06 -36.58 17.51
C SER A 24 8.34 -36.35 16.19
N VAL A 25 9.10 -36.30 15.08
CA VAL A 25 8.60 -36.67 13.74
C VAL A 25 9.71 -37.37 12.96
N GLY A 26 9.39 -38.56 12.43
CA GLY A 26 10.29 -39.46 11.70
C GLY A 26 10.67 -39.03 10.26
N PRO A 27 11.28 -39.93 9.47
CA PRO A 27 12.48 -39.61 8.70
C PRO A 27 12.29 -39.26 7.21
N THR A 28 13.41 -38.78 6.68
CA THR A 28 13.77 -38.29 5.36
C THR A 28 13.72 -39.34 4.24
N ALA A 29 13.40 -38.91 3.01
CA ALA A 29 13.75 -39.64 1.78
C ALA A 29 13.81 -38.72 0.53
N GLY A 30 14.98 -38.71 -0.14
CA GLY A 30 15.24 -38.25 -1.54
C GLY A 30 15.36 -36.74 -1.75
N VAL A 31 16.54 -36.11 -1.98
CA VAL A 31 17.46 -36.19 -3.16
C VAL A 31 16.65 -36.05 -4.47
N ASP A 32 16.76 -35.00 -5.28
CA ASP A 32 17.87 -34.66 -6.19
C ASP A 32 17.52 -33.30 -6.88
N ARG A 33 18.28 -32.19 -6.76
CA ARG A 33 19.44 -31.73 -7.56
C ARG A 33 19.14 -31.30 -9.02
N GLY A 34 19.49 -30.03 -9.31
CA GLY A 34 19.67 -29.46 -10.68
C GLY A 34 18.72 -28.28 -10.95
N LYS A 35 19.09 -27.00 -10.84
CA LYS A 35 20.11 -26.16 -11.51
C LYS A 35 19.78 -25.76 -12.96
N SER A 36 19.34 -24.51 -13.14
CA SER A 36 19.64 -23.52 -14.21
C SER A 36 18.51 -22.46 -14.17
N VAL A 37 18.72 -21.21 -13.75
CA VAL A 37 19.42 -20.06 -14.37
C VAL A 37 18.73 -19.59 -15.67
N VAL A 38 18.34 -18.29 -15.66
CA VAL A 38 17.93 -17.37 -16.75
C VAL A 38 16.63 -17.68 -17.52
N SER A 39 15.77 -16.76 -17.94
CA SER A 39 15.72 -15.30 -17.97
C SER A 39 14.27 -14.84 -18.17
N GLU A 40 13.99 -13.63 -17.70
CA GLU A 40 13.12 -12.57 -18.24
C GLU A 40 11.87 -12.84 -19.12
N GLU A 41 10.83 -12.10 -18.72
CA GLU A 41 9.88 -11.34 -19.54
C GLU A 41 8.74 -12.01 -20.33
N MET A 42 7.71 -11.15 -20.47
CA MET A 42 6.54 -11.20 -21.35
C MET A 42 5.44 -12.17 -20.92
N GLY A 43 4.19 -11.73 -20.86
CA GLY A 43 3.54 -10.84 -21.81
C GLY A 43 2.35 -11.61 -22.38
N GLY A 44 1.27 -10.89 -22.66
CA GLY A 44 -0.06 -11.46 -22.82
C GLY A 44 -0.25 -12.44 -23.99
N GLY A 45 -1.31 -13.23 -23.83
CA GLY A 45 -2.28 -13.45 -24.89
C GLY A 45 -2.24 -14.79 -25.62
N GLY A 46 -3.44 -15.31 -25.88
CA GLY A 46 -3.67 -16.29 -26.95
C GLY A 46 -4.05 -17.68 -26.45
N GLY A 47 -5.35 -17.92 -26.31
CA GLY A 47 -5.88 -19.24 -25.96
C GLY A 47 -5.76 -20.26 -27.09
N LYS A 48 -5.64 -21.53 -26.72
CA LYS A 48 -6.21 -22.66 -27.46
C LYS A 48 -6.72 -23.73 -26.49
N LYS A 49 -8.04 -23.91 -26.51
CA LYS A 49 -8.77 -25.19 -26.52
C LYS A 49 -8.25 -26.30 -25.57
N ALA A 50 -8.85 -26.39 -24.39
CA ALA A 50 -8.99 -27.65 -23.66
C ALA A 50 -10.43 -27.76 -23.12
N GLU A 51 -11.26 -28.39 -23.93
CA GLU A 51 -12.57 -28.93 -23.61
C GLU A 51 -12.57 -29.59 -22.22
N ARG A 52 -13.29 -29.01 -21.27
CA ARG A 52 -13.61 -29.65 -19.99
C ARG A 52 -15.09 -29.44 -19.65
N ARG A 53 -15.94 -30.16 -20.41
CA ARG A 53 -17.23 -30.71 -19.99
C ARG A 53 -18.22 -29.74 -19.34
N ARG A 54 -18.98 -29.05 -20.20
CA ARG A 54 -20.31 -28.49 -19.86
C ARG A 54 -21.21 -29.65 -19.40
N ARG A 55 -21.58 -29.71 -18.11
CA ARG A 55 -22.61 -30.64 -17.63
C ARG A 55 -23.98 -29.99 -17.79
N ASN A 56 -24.83 -30.65 -18.56
CA ASN A 56 -26.18 -30.25 -18.97
C ASN A 56 -27.04 -29.84 -17.77
N LYS A 57 -27.72 -28.69 -17.90
CA LYS A 57 -28.77 -28.24 -16.97
C LYS A 57 -30.09 -28.91 -17.36
N ILE A 58 -30.67 -29.69 -16.46
CA ILE A 58 -32.05 -30.15 -16.56
C ILE A 58 -32.92 -29.08 -15.86
N PRO A 59 -33.93 -28.48 -16.51
CA PRO A 59 -34.92 -27.67 -15.81
C PRO A 59 -36.05 -28.59 -15.33
N VAL A 60 -36.09 -28.88 -14.02
CA VAL A 60 -37.27 -29.51 -13.41
C VAL A 60 -38.11 -28.41 -12.77
N GLY A 61 -39.40 -28.47 -13.09
CA GLY A 61 -40.39 -27.42 -12.96
C GLY A 61 -40.63 -26.86 -11.57
N ALA A 62 -41.34 -25.74 -11.62
CA ALA A 62 -41.87 -24.97 -10.52
C ALA A 62 -42.44 -25.83 -9.40
N SER A 63 -41.89 -25.65 -8.20
CA SER A 63 -42.67 -25.77 -6.97
C SER A 63 -42.61 -24.42 -6.26
N SER A 64 -43.78 -23.80 -6.25
CA SER A 64 -44.19 -22.59 -5.54
C SER A 64 -43.56 -22.46 -4.15
N ARG A 65 -42.67 -21.48 -3.98
CA ARG A 65 -42.57 -20.76 -2.71
C ARG A 65 -43.11 -19.36 -2.93
N ALA A 66 -44.35 -19.22 -2.52
CA ALA A 66 -45.12 -17.99 -2.50
C ALA A 66 -44.31 -16.79 -1.99
N SER A 67 -44.50 -15.67 -2.67
CA SER A 67 -44.67 -14.33 -2.09
C SER A 67 -44.21 -14.17 -0.64
N PHE A 68 -42.95 -13.79 -0.44
CA PHE A 68 -42.58 -12.91 0.65
C PHE A 68 -42.30 -11.54 0.06
N LYS A 69 -43.37 -10.75 -0.07
CA LYS A 69 -43.30 -9.30 -0.25
C LYS A 69 -42.87 -8.72 1.10
N GLY A 70 -41.57 -8.81 1.38
CA GLY A 70 -40.93 -8.31 2.59
C GLY A 70 -39.84 -7.34 2.19
N GLU A 71 -40.26 -6.11 1.96
CA GLU A 71 -39.54 -4.84 2.10
C GLU A 71 -38.15 -4.93 2.75
N THR A 72 -37.13 -5.41 2.01
CA THR A 72 -35.74 -5.50 2.50
C THR A 72 -34.72 -5.02 1.48
N VAL A 73 -35.19 -4.57 0.31
CA VAL A 73 -34.33 -4.03 -0.76
C VAL A 73 -33.75 -2.65 -0.41
N SER A 74 -34.25 -2.00 0.65
CA SER A 74 -33.78 -0.68 1.11
C SER A 74 -32.61 -0.72 2.11
N LEU A 75 -32.18 -1.90 2.58
CA LEU A 75 -31.06 -2.03 3.54
C LEU A 75 -29.71 -2.39 2.88
N VAL A 76 -29.61 -2.30 1.54
CA VAL A 76 -28.35 -2.52 0.82
C VAL A 76 -27.38 -1.33 0.97
N LYS A 77 -27.84 -0.19 1.54
CA LYS A 77 -27.02 1.03 1.69
C LYS A 77 -26.65 1.39 3.13
N LYS A 78 -27.07 0.63 4.13
CA LYS A 78 -26.71 0.86 5.54
C LYS A 78 -26.18 -0.42 6.18
N ALA A 79 -25.12 -0.30 6.97
CA ALA A 79 -24.59 -1.42 7.74
C ALA A 79 -25.71 -1.92 8.69
N LEU A 80 -26.17 -3.16 8.51
CA LEU A 80 -27.16 -3.76 9.41
C LEU A 80 -26.66 -3.73 10.86
N ALA A 81 -27.54 -3.37 11.79
CA ALA A 81 -27.24 -3.37 13.22
C ALA A 81 -26.90 -4.80 13.71
N PRO A 82 -26.13 -4.95 14.80
CA PRO A 82 -25.79 -6.28 15.35
C PRO A 82 -27.04 -7.09 15.73
N GLU A 83 -28.09 -6.43 16.23
CA GLU A 83 -29.38 -7.05 16.57
C GLU A 83 -30.07 -7.64 15.31
N GLN A 84 -30.11 -6.87 14.23
CA GLN A 84 -30.65 -7.32 12.93
C GLN A 84 -29.84 -8.48 12.33
N LEU A 85 -28.53 -8.55 12.62
CA LEU A 85 -27.72 -9.70 12.21
C LEU A 85 -27.98 -10.93 13.09
N ALA A 86 -28.28 -10.75 14.37
CA ALA A 86 -28.62 -11.86 15.27
C ALA A 86 -29.95 -12.50 14.88
N GLU A 87 -30.98 -11.70 14.58
CA GLU A 87 -32.25 -12.18 14.03
C GLU A 87 -32.04 -12.89 12.69
N LEU A 88 -31.23 -12.31 11.80
CA LEU A 88 -30.89 -12.92 10.52
C LEU A 88 -30.09 -14.21 10.67
N ALA A 89 -29.32 -14.39 11.75
CA ALA A 89 -28.53 -15.60 11.97
C ALA A 89 -29.41 -16.81 12.26
N ILE A 90 -30.58 -16.60 12.87
CA ILE A 90 -31.57 -17.65 13.13
C ILE A 90 -32.16 -18.16 11.81
N VAL A 91 -32.37 -17.26 10.83
CA VAL A 91 -32.95 -17.59 9.51
C VAL A 91 -31.91 -18.05 8.49
N ASP A 92 -30.76 -17.37 8.39
CA ASP A 92 -29.67 -17.67 7.46
C ASP A 92 -28.28 -17.32 8.04
N PRO A 93 -27.62 -18.28 8.72
CA PRO A 93 -26.30 -18.06 9.30
C PRO A 93 -25.18 -17.89 8.26
N LYS A 94 -25.36 -18.40 7.03
CA LYS A 94 -24.36 -18.25 5.95
C LYS A 94 -24.33 -16.82 5.43
N ARG A 95 -25.50 -16.18 5.31
CA ARG A 95 -25.58 -14.77 4.93
C ARG A 95 -24.94 -13.86 5.98
N VAL A 96 -25.16 -14.11 7.27
CA VAL A 96 -24.52 -13.34 8.35
C VAL A 96 -22.99 -13.44 8.29
N LYS A 97 -22.44 -14.66 8.14
CA LYS A 97 -21.00 -14.87 7.96
C LYS A 97 -20.44 -14.07 6.77
N ARG A 98 -21.12 -14.06 5.63
CA ARG A 98 -20.73 -13.26 4.46
C ARG A 98 -20.74 -11.76 4.75
N ILE A 99 -21.76 -11.27 5.45
CA ILE A 99 -21.87 -9.85 5.80
C ILE A 99 -20.71 -9.45 6.73
N LEU A 100 -20.41 -10.23 7.77
CA LEU A 100 -19.31 -9.96 8.69
C LEU A 100 -17.94 -9.98 7.99
N ALA A 101 -17.68 -10.99 7.15
CA ALA A 101 -16.46 -11.07 6.37
C ALA A 101 -16.33 -9.88 5.38
N ASN A 102 -17.42 -9.48 4.74
CA ASN A 102 -17.42 -8.31 3.86
C ASN A 102 -17.18 -7.01 4.64
N ARG A 103 -17.75 -6.84 5.84
CA ARG A 103 -17.48 -5.69 6.70
C ARG A 103 -16.00 -5.60 7.06
N GLN A 104 -15.41 -6.71 7.51
CA GLN A 104 -14.00 -6.76 7.88
C GLN A 104 -13.09 -6.44 6.67
N SER A 105 -13.35 -7.05 5.51
CA SER A 105 -12.56 -6.80 4.31
C SER A 105 -12.75 -5.38 3.75
N ALA A 106 -13.97 -4.83 3.80
CA ALA A 106 -14.24 -3.44 3.44
C ALA A 106 -13.52 -2.46 4.38
N ALA A 107 -13.53 -2.72 5.69
CA ALA A 107 -12.78 -1.92 6.67
C ALA A 107 -11.27 -1.93 6.38
N LYS A 108 -10.69 -3.12 6.19
CA LYS A 108 -9.26 -3.27 5.83
C LYS A 108 -8.95 -2.63 4.47
N SER A 109 -9.86 -2.68 3.51
CA SER A 109 -9.67 -2.02 2.22
C SER A 109 -9.71 -0.50 2.33
N LYS A 110 -10.63 0.05 3.15
CA LYS A 110 -10.69 1.49 3.43
C LYS A 110 -9.43 1.94 4.15
N GLU A 111 -8.98 1.19 5.15
CA GLU A 111 -7.74 1.45 5.88
C GLU A 111 -6.53 1.52 4.95
N ARG A 112 -6.35 0.52 4.06
CA ARG A 112 -5.28 0.52 3.06
C ARG A 112 -5.33 1.75 2.15
N LYS A 113 -6.51 2.08 1.61
CA LYS A 113 -6.69 3.27 0.77
C LYS A 113 -6.39 4.56 1.54
N MET A 114 -6.86 4.69 2.77
CA MET A 114 -6.58 5.87 3.62
C MET A 114 -5.08 5.99 3.94
N ARG A 115 -4.40 4.87 4.23
CA ARG A 115 -2.95 4.86 4.46
C ARG A 115 -2.20 5.32 3.22
N HIS A 116 -2.50 4.74 2.06
CA HIS A 116 -1.86 5.12 0.80
C HIS A 116 -2.11 6.59 0.44
N MET A 117 -3.33 7.08 0.63
CA MET A 117 -3.66 8.50 0.41
C MET A 117 -2.81 9.42 1.31
N ARG A 118 -2.64 9.07 2.59
CA ARG A 118 -1.77 9.82 3.51
C ARG A 118 -0.30 9.78 3.09
N GLU A 119 0.19 8.63 2.65
CA GLU A 119 1.55 8.49 2.12
C GLU A 119 1.77 9.38 0.89
N LEU A 120 0.82 9.40 -0.05
CA LEU A 120 0.85 10.28 -1.21
C LEU A 120 0.86 11.75 -0.80
N GLN A 121 0.01 12.16 0.14
CA GLN A 121 -0.02 13.54 0.65
C GLN A 121 1.34 13.95 1.23
N LYS A 122 1.97 13.09 2.04
CA LYS A 122 3.31 13.33 2.57
C LYS A 122 4.36 13.43 1.47
N LYS A 123 4.31 12.55 0.45
CA LYS A 123 5.23 12.60 -0.70
C LYS A 123 5.07 13.90 -1.49
N VAL A 124 3.85 14.36 -1.73
CA VAL A 124 3.60 15.64 -2.41
C VAL A 124 4.17 16.81 -1.61
N GLN A 125 3.98 16.83 -0.30
CA GLN A 125 4.57 17.87 0.56
C GLN A 125 6.10 17.82 0.52
N LEU A 126 6.69 16.63 0.64
CA LEU A 126 8.14 16.46 0.59
C LEU A 126 8.72 16.90 -0.76
N LEU A 127 8.11 16.49 -1.87
CA LEU A 127 8.56 16.89 -3.21
C LEU A 127 8.44 18.40 -3.43
N LYS A 128 7.40 19.05 -2.89
CA LYS A 128 7.28 20.52 -2.92
C LYS A 128 8.43 21.17 -2.16
N ILE A 129 8.73 20.72 -0.94
CA ILE A 129 9.84 21.24 -0.14
C ILE A 129 11.17 21.06 -0.87
N GLN A 130 11.43 19.86 -1.41
CA GLN A 130 12.65 19.60 -2.19
C GLN A 130 12.75 20.49 -3.42
N THR A 131 11.63 20.72 -4.12
CA THR A 131 11.60 21.62 -5.28
C THR A 131 11.90 23.06 -4.86
N THR A 132 11.31 23.53 -3.76
CA THR A 132 11.61 24.87 -3.21
C THR A 132 13.08 24.97 -2.79
N GLU A 133 13.63 23.97 -2.11
CA GLU A 133 15.04 23.93 -1.73
C GLU A 133 15.94 24.02 -2.98
N LYS A 134 15.67 23.21 -4.01
CA LYS A 134 16.41 23.27 -5.27
C LYS A 134 16.26 24.65 -5.95
N ALA A 135 15.06 25.22 -6.00
CA ALA A 135 14.84 26.55 -6.54
C ALA A 135 15.66 27.61 -5.79
N THR A 136 15.65 27.60 -4.46
CA THR A 136 16.48 28.48 -3.63
C THR A 136 17.96 28.34 -3.97
N THR A 137 18.48 27.12 -4.10
CA THR A 137 19.90 26.94 -4.46
C THR A 137 20.25 27.52 -5.84
N VAL A 138 19.36 27.36 -6.82
CA VAL A 138 19.54 27.92 -8.16
C VAL A 138 19.52 29.44 -8.11
N THR A 139 18.53 30.04 -7.44
CA THR A 139 18.44 31.50 -7.28
C THR A 139 19.67 32.07 -6.56
N MET A 140 20.14 31.41 -5.49
CA MET A 140 21.35 31.84 -4.79
C MET A 140 22.58 31.81 -5.70
N LEU A 141 22.78 30.74 -6.46
CA LEU A 141 23.90 30.65 -7.42
C LEU A 141 23.79 31.71 -8.53
N GLN A 142 22.59 31.96 -9.05
CA GLN A 142 22.34 33.01 -10.02
C GLN A 142 22.70 34.39 -9.47
N VAL A 143 22.33 34.68 -8.21
CA VAL A 143 22.71 35.93 -7.52
C VAL A 143 24.22 36.02 -7.34
N TYR A 144 24.91 34.95 -6.93
CA TYR A 144 26.36 34.97 -6.80
C TYR A 144 27.07 35.24 -8.13
N VAL A 145 26.66 34.57 -9.21
CA VAL A 145 27.20 34.79 -10.55
C VAL A 145 26.95 36.23 -11.01
N PHE A 146 25.76 36.77 -10.74
CA PHE A 146 25.43 38.15 -11.06
C PHE A 146 26.31 39.15 -10.31
N LEU A 147 26.46 38.99 -8.99
CA LEU A 147 27.33 39.84 -8.18
C LEU A 147 28.79 39.78 -8.62
N PHE A 148 29.27 38.59 -9.01
CA PHE A 148 30.61 38.42 -9.57
C PHE A 148 30.79 39.15 -10.91
N ASN A 149 29.81 39.05 -11.82
CA ASN A 149 29.87 39.78 -13.10
C ASN A 149 29.80 41.29 -12.90
N LEU A 150 29.01 41.75 -11.91
CA LEU A 150 28.90 43.16 -11.54
C LEU A 150 30.22 43.72 -11.01
N SER A 151 30.92 42.99 -10.12
CA SER A 151 32.23 43.41 -9.60
C SER A 151 33.33 43.38 -10.67
N SER A 152 33.16 42.52 -11.68
CA SER A 152 34.10 42.37 -12.79
C SER A 152 33.82 43.34 -13.96
N GLY A 153 32.74 44.13 -13.90
CA GLY A 153 32.36 45.07 -14.96
C GLY A 153 31.86 44.42 -16.26
N ASN A 154 31.47 43.14 -16.21
CA ASN A 154 31.13 42.33 -17.39
C ASN A 154 29.64 42.34 -17.74
N LEU A 155 28.85 43.29 -17.22
CA LEU A 155 27.39 43.27 -17.34
C LEU A 155 26.85 44.58 -17.92
N SER A 156 25.98 44.47 -18.92
CA SER A 156 25.28 45.63 -19.49
C SER A 156 24.11 46.09 -18.61
N VAL A 157 23.71 47.36 -18.72
CA VAL A 157 22.56 47.94 -17.98
C VAL A 157 21.26 47.17 -18.27
N ASN A 158 21.08 46.69 -19.51
CA ASN A 158 19.91 45.91 -19.89
C ASN A 158 19.90 44.53 -19.21
N GLU A 159 21.03 43.84 -19.10
CA GLU A 159 21.11 42.55 -18.41
C GLU A 159 20.91 42.69 -16.90
N TYR A 160 21.42 43.77 -16.32
CA TYR A 160 21.15 44.14 -14.93
C TYR A 160 19.65 44.28 -14.67
N PHE A 161 18.97 45.10 -15.49
CA PHE A 161 17.54 45.35 -15.36
C PHE A 161 16.70 44.07 -15.54
N ASN A 162 17.03 43.25 -16.54
CA ASN A 162 16.36 41.96 -16.76
C ASN A 162 16.54 41.00 -15.58
N PHE A 163 17.74 40.93 -15.00
CA PHE A 163 17.97 40.06 -13.84
C PHE A 163 17.22 40.53 -12.59
N SER A 164 17.20 41.83 -12.32
CA SER A 164 16.46 42.41 -11.19
C SER A 164 14.95 42.15 -11.27
N ILE A 165 14.37 42.11 -12.47
CA ILE A 165 12.96 41.77 -12.67
C ILE A 165 12.68 40.28 -12.46
N ASN A 166 13.57 39.39 -12.91
CA ASN A 166 13.33 37.94 -12.88
C ASN A 166 13.57 37.28 -11.51
N ILE A 167 14.07 38.03 -10.52
CA ILE A 167 14.30 37.54 -9.16
C ILE A 167 13.13 37.82 -8.18
N ILE A 168 12.25 38.78 -8.51
CA ILE A 168 11.08 39.17 -7.70
C ILE A 168 9.87 38.33 -8.12
#